data_AF-A0A401USF7-F1
#
_entry.id   AF-A0A401USF7-F1
#
_cell.length_a   1.000
_cell.length_b   1.000
_cell.length_c   1.000
_cell.angle_alpha   90.00
_cell.angle_beta   90.00
_cell.angle_gamma   90.00
#
_symmetry.space_group_name_H-M   'P 1'
#
loop_
_entity.id
_entity.type
_entity.pdbx_description
1 polymer ?
#
loop_
_entity_poly.entity_id
_entity_poly.type
_entity_poly.pdbx_seq_one_letter_code
_entity_poly.pdbx_strand_id
1 'polypeptide(L)' 'MANKTYSVFIYYIFVQTDSGGCSPIGMKKQYRTFIHESALEIETIIVSAGKIGFQIEINPNSLKDIVGGQFEDLIK' A
#
# COMPACT_ATOMS: atom_id res chain seq x y z
N MET A 1 14.11 -17.38 -13.02
CA MET A 1 13.07 -16.35 -12.93
C MET A 1 13.20 -15.73 -11.55
N ALA A 2 13.93 -14.62 -11.45
CA ALA A 2 14.16 -13.97 -10.16
C ALA A 2 12.89 -13.22 -9.78
N ASN A 3 12.17 -13.71 -8.75
CA ASN A 3 11.14 -12.95 -8.07
C ASN A 3 11.79 -11.68 -7.54
N LYS A 4 11.71 -10.61 -8.34
CA LYS A 4 12.03 -9.27 -7.87
C LYS A 4 10.91 -8.87 -6.92
N THR A 5 11.01 -9.33 -5.68
CA THR A 5 10.26 -8.78 -4.56
C THR A 5 10.75 -7.35 -4.39
N TYR A 6 10.10 -6.44 -5.10
CA TYR A 6 10.28 -5.02 -4.85
C TYR A 6 9.59 -4.76 -3.52
N SER A 7 10.35 -4.43 -2.49
CA SER A 7 9.83 -3.64 -1.38
C SER A 7 9.45 -2.28 -1.96
N VAL A 8 8.30 -2.24 -2.63
CA VAL A 8 7.65 -1.00 -3.02
C VAL A 8 7.27 -0.37 -1.69
N PHE A 9 8.17 0.45 -1.16
CA PHE A 9 7.79 1.49 -0.23
C PHE A 9 6.66 2.22 -0.94
N ILE A 10 5.41 1.97 -0.53
CA ILE A 10 4.28 2.70 -1.05
C ILE A 10 4.50 4.14 -0.63
N TYR A 11 5.10 4.90 -1.55
CA TYR A 11 5.25 6.32 -1.42
C TYR A 11 3.83 6.87 -1.44
N TYR A 12 3.37 7.29 -0.26
CA TYR A 12 2.17 8.08 0.01
C TYR A 12 0.84 7.34 0.19
N ILE A 13 0.81 6.47 1.21
CA ILE A 13 -0.38 6.39 2.07
C ILE A 13 -0.32 7.59 3.03
N PHE A 14 -1.00 8.70 2.72
CA PHE A 14 -1.30 9.75 3.71
C PHE A 14 -2.36 9.22 4.68
N VAL A 15 -1.92 8.41 5.63
CA VAL A 15 -2.76 7.97 6.73
C VAL A 15 -1.90 8.09 7.98
N GLN A 16 -2.19 9.09 8.79
CA GLN A 16 -1.65 9.18 10.13
C GLN A 16 -2.65 8.44 11.02
N THR A 17 -2.31 7.25 11.50
CA THR A 17 -2.99 6.69 12.67
C THR A 17 -2.27 7.30 13.89
N ASP A 18 -3.01 7.83 14.85
CA ASP A 18 -2.45 8.49 16.05
C ASP A 18 -1.68 7.53 16.98
N SER A 19 -1.32 6.32 16.52
CA SER A 19 -0.83 5.19 17.33
C SER A 19 0.25 4.35 16.66
N GLY A 20 1.08 4.94 15.80
CA GLY A 20 2.39 4.36 15.42
C GLY A 20 2.37 3.22 14.38
N GLY A 21 1.27 3.00 13.66
CA GLY A 21 1.20 2.01 12.59
C GLY A 21 0.26 2.45 11.47
N CYS A 22 0.81 2.90 10.33
CA CYS A 22 0.00 3.30 9.17
C CYS A 22 -0.24 2.08 8.28
N SER A 23 -1.30 1.31 8.58
CA SER A 23 -1.83 0.32 7.63
C SER A 23 -2.86 0.99 6.72
N PRO A 24 -2.82 0.73 5.40
CA PRO A 24 -3.90 1.12 4.51
C PRO A 24 -5.16 0.24 4.68
N ILE A 25 -5.02 -0.94 5.30
CA ILE A 25 -6.10 -1.90 5.51
C ILE A 25 -6.65 -1.79 6.94
N GLY A 26 -7.98 -1.90 7.09
CA GLY A 26 -8.64 -2.03 8.39
C GLY A 26 -8.82 -0.71 9.16
N MET A 27 -8.83 0.41 8.45
CA MET A 27 -8.95 1.73 9.07
C MET A 27 -10.35 2.02 9.62
N LYS A 28 -10.43 2.62 10.82
CA LYS A 28 -11.70 3.07 11.42
C LYS A 28 -12.41 4.14 10.58
N LYS A 29 -11.65 5.02 9.94
CA LYS A 29 -12.12 5.98 8.94
C LYS A 29 -11.43 5.66 7.63
N GLN A 30 -12.19 5.45 6.57
CA GLN A 30 -11.64 5.25 5.22
C GLN A 30 -11.16 6.59 4.67
N TYR A 31 -9.88 6.67 4.32
CA TYR A 31 -9.29 7.83 3.67
C TYR A 31 -9.05 7.51 2.19
N ARG A 32 -8.99 8.56 1.36
CA ARG A 32 -8.58 8.39 -0.02
C ARG A 32 -7.16 7.85 -0.05
N THR A 33 -7.00 6.72 -0.72
CA THR A 33 -5.72 6.03 -0.88
C THR A 33 -5.31 6.13 -2.33
N PHE A 34 -4.09 6.60 -2.57
CA PHE A 34 -3.50 6.66 -3.88
C PHE A 34 -2.32 5.69 -3.91
N ILE A 35 -2.21 4.93 -4.99
CA ILE A 35 -1.13 3.98 -5.21
C ILE A 35 -0.40 4.46 -6.46
N HIS A 36 0.93 4.48 -6.44
CA HIS A 36 1.69 4.88 -7.61
C HIS A 36 1.43 3.93 -8.80
N GLU A 37 1.25 4.46 -10.00
CA GLU A 37 0.93 3.67 -11.20
C GLU A 37 1.98 2.60 -11.52
N SER A 38 3.24 2.78 -11.11
CA SER A 38 4.29 1.75 -11.27
C SER A 38 3.96 0.42 -10.58
N ALA A 39 3.00 0.40 -9.64
CA ALA A 39 2.55 -0.83 -9.00
C ALA A 39 1.73 -1.71 -9.95
N LEU A 40 1.21 -1.19 -11.07
CA LEU A 40 0.47 -1.99 -12.07
C LEU A 40 1.32 -3.08 -12.72
N GLU A 41 2.64 -2.86 -12.80
CA GLU A 41 3.58 -3.80 -13.42
C GLU A 41 4.17 -4.82 -12.44
N ILE A 42 3.70 -4.82 -11.19
CA ILE A 42 4.27 -5.61 -10.09
C ILE A 42 3.24 -6.63 -9.61
N GLU A 43 3.67 -7.90 -9.49
CA GLU A 43 2.78 -8.99 -9.07
C GLU A 43 2.32 -8.83 -7.62
N THR A 44 3.24 -8.48 -6.71
CA THR A 44 3.00 -8.27 -5.28
C THR A 44 3.77 -7.08 -4.73
N ILE A 45 3.14 -6.36 -3.80
CA ILE A 45 3.73 -5.25 -3.05
C ILE A 45 3.64 -5.53 -1.56
N ILE A 46 4.55 -4.92 -0.79
CA ILE A 46 4.63 -5.08 0.65
C ILE A 46 4.14 -3.81 1.33
N VAL A 47 3.15 -3.94 2.22
CA VAL A 47 2.59 -2.83 2.99
C VAL A 47 2.70 -3.08 4.49
N SER A 48 2.70 -2.01 5.29
CA SER A 48 2.61 -2.15 6.75
C SER A 48 1.30 -2.82 7.14
N ALA A 49 1.38 -3.83 8.01
CA ALA A 49 0.21 -4.51 8.56
C ALA A 49 -0.48 -3.71 9.70
N GLY A 50 0.01 -2.51 10.01
CA GLY A 50 -0.53 -1.68 11.10
C GLY A 50 -0.04 -2.09 12.49
N LYS A 51 0.95 -2.98 12.56
CA LYS A 51 1.63 -3.42 13.78
C LYS A 51 3.13 -3.46 13.52
N ILE A 52 3.92 -2.95 14.46
CA ILE A 52 5.39 -2.97 14.39
C ILE A 52 5.88 -4.40 14.20
N GLY A 53 6.75 -4.60 13.20
CA GLY A 53 7.34 -5.90 12.86
C GLY A 53 6.48 -6.78 11.93
N PHE A 54 5.33 -6.29 11.46
CA PHE A 54 4.45 -7.02 10.55
C PHE A 54 4.26 -6.29 9.23
N GLN A 55 4.33 -7.07 8.15
CA GLN A 55 4.11 -6.62 6.79
C GLN A 55 3.12 -7.54 6.09
N ILE A 56 2.40 -7.02 5.09
CA ILE A 56 1.46 -7.77 4.26
C ILE A 56 2.00 -7.72 2.84
N GLU A 57 2.25 -8.89 2.26
CA GLU A 57 2.46 -9.03 0.83
C GLU A 57 1.10 -9.21 0.14
N ILE A 58 0.79 -8.35 -0.83
CA ILE A 58 -0.52 -8.32 -1.48
C ILE A 58 -0.40 -7.89 -2.94
N ASN A 59 -1.31 -8.39 -3.78
CA ASN A 59 -1.44 -7.90 -5.14
C ASN A 59 -1.92 -6.42 -5.13
N PRO A 60 -1.30 -5.53 -5.93
CA PRO A 60 -1.67 -4.11 -5.97
C PRO A 60 -3.14 -3.85 -6.31
N ASN A 61 -3.73 -4.63 -7.23
CA ASN A 61 -5.13 -4.48 -7.60
C ASN A 61 -6.05 -4.89 -6.45
N SER A 62 -5.71 -5.98 -5.76
CA SER A 62 -6.44 -6.40 -4.55
C SER A 62 -6.33 -5.35 -3.44
N LEU A 63 -5.15 -4.75 -3.24
CA LEU A 63 -5.00 -3.67 -2.27
C LEU A 63 -5.90 -2.49 -2.63
N LYS A 64 -5.85 -2.03 -3.89
CA LYS A 64 -6.69 -0.94 -4.41
C LYS A 64 -8.18 -1.20 -4.13
N ASP A 65 -8.66 -2.42 -4.38
CA ASP A 65 -10.07 -2.75 -4.16
C ASP A 65 -10.44 -2.81 -2.67
N ILE A 66 -9.56 -3.33 -1.80
CA ILE A 66 -9.79 -3.40 -0.34
C ILE A 66 -9.86 -2.00 0.29
N VAL A 67 -9.01 -1.09 -0.18
CA VAL A 67 -8.86 0.26 0.42
C VAL A 67 -9.68 1.31 -0.31
N GLY A 68 -10.40 0.94 -1.37
CA GLY A 68 -11.12 1.87 -2.24
C GLY A 68 -10.19 2.92 -2.87
N GLY A 69 -8.97 2.51 -3.22
CA GLY A 69 -7.93 3.38 -3.75
C GLY A 69 -7.97 3.55 -5.26
N GLN A 70 -7.06 4.39 -5.76
CA GLN A 70 -6.84 4.57 -7.20
C GLN A 70 -5.35 4.62 -7.52
N PHE A 71 -4.99 4.17 -8.73
CA PHE A 71 -3.64 4.31 -9.25
C PHE A 71 -3.47 5.69 -9.87
N GLU A 72 -2.36 6.37 -9.56
CA GLU A 72 -2.03 7.71 -10.07
C GLU A 72 -0.51 7.84 -10.27
N ASP A 73 -0.10 8.72 -11.18
CA ASP A 73 1.27 9.22 -11.24
C ASP A 73 1.47 10.25 -10.12
N LEU A 74 2.30 9.88 -9.14
CA LEU A 74 2.49 10.65 -7.90
C LEU A 74 3.90 11.22 -7.77
N ILE A 75 4.79 10.95 -8.73
CA ILE A 75 6.19 11.38 -8.71
C ILE A 75 6.35 12.52 -9.72
N LYS A 76 7.26 13.47 -9.42
CA LYS A 76 7.55 14.63 -10.26
C LYS A 76 9.02 14.64 -10.64
#